data_AF-T0ZTG8-F1
#
_entry.id   AF-T0ZTG8-F1
#
_cell.length_a   1.000
_cell.length_b   1.000
_cell.length_c   1.000
_cell.angle_alpha   90.00
_cell.angle_beta   90.00
_cell.angle_gamma   90.00
#
_symmetry.space_group_name_H-M   'P 1'
#
loop_
_entity.id
_entity.type
_entity.pdbx_description
1 polymer ?
#
loop_
_entity_poly.entity_id
_entity_poly.type
_entity_poly.pdbx_seq_one_letter_code
_entity_poly.pdbx_strand_id
1 'polypeptide(L)'
;MGASTVLAPTYLAEIAPAQRRGALVGVFQLNIVFGILVAYLSNYLIGMAGLGEQDWRWKFLVAAAPAALLGAQLFTIPNSPRWLAIRGRNAEAAAVLQRIGSGDAAAELARYGHTARAAQGAPARLSWRRHARPMLLAMAVAAFNQLSGINAILYYLNEIFMAAGFGRVSAAGQAVIIGATNLVFTLLALAVIDRVGRR
;
A
#
# COMPACT_ATOMS: atom_id res chain seq x y z
N MET A 1 11.69 -6.84 -2.73
CA MET A 1 10.75 -5.74 -3.04
C MET A 1 9.35 -6.19 -3.50
N GLY A 2 9.01 -7.50 -3.51
CA GLY A 2 7.65 -7.95 -3.87
C GLY A 2 6.80 -8.50 -2.71
N ALA A 3 7.44 -8.99 -1.64
CA ALA A 3 6.72 -9.60 -0.52
C ALA A 3 5.99 -8.55 0.34
N SER A 4 6.61 -7.40 0.62
CA SER A 4 6.03 -6.34 1.45
C SER A 4 4.76 -5.72 0.84
N THR A 5 4.72 -5.55 -0.49
CA THR A 5 3.59 -4.97 -1.23
C THR A 5 2.37 -5.88 -1.26
N VAL A 6 2.56 -7.19 -1.09
CA VAL A 6 1.46 -8.18 -1.01
C VAL A 6 1.07 -8.44 0.44
N LEU A 7 2.03 -8.45 1.36
CA LEU A 7 1.80 -8.72 2.78
C LEU A 7 0.98 -7.62 3.45
N ALA A 8 1.28 -6.34 3.19
CA ALA A 8 0.55 -5.23 3.82
C ALA A 8 -0.95 -5.21 3.49
N PRO A 9 -1.39 -5.26 2.22
CA PRO A 9 -2.82 -5.31 1.89
C PRO A 9 -3.46 -6.63 2.31
N THR A 10 -2.73 -7.75 2.32
CA THR A 10 -3.27 -9.03 2.80
C THR A 10 -3.50 -9.02 4.31
N TYR A 11 -2.52 -8.55 5.10
CA TYR A 11 -2.64 -8.38 6.54
C TYR A 11 -3.77 -7.42 6.90
N LEU A 12 -3.85 -6.29 6.19
CA LEU A 12 -4.92 -5.32 6.38
C LEU A 12 -6.29 -5.91 6.01
N ALA A 13 -6.37 -6.69 4.94
CA ALA A 13 -7.59 -7.35 4.52
C ALA A 13 -8.02 -8.50 5.46
N GLU A 14 -7.10 -9.09 6.22
CA GLU A 14 -7.36 -10.15 7.21
C GLU A 14 -7.79 -9.60 8.58
N ILE A 15 -7.34 -8.40 8.93
CA ILE A 15 -7.62 -7.74 10.22
C ILE A 15 -8.77 -6.72 10.10
N ALA A 16 -9.06 -6.24 8.89
CA ALA A 16 -10.13 -5.29 8.66
C ALA A 16 -11.52 -5.91 8.88
N PRO A 17 -12.36 -5.33 9.75
CA PRO A 17 -13.79 -5.64 9.81
C PRO A 17 -14.43 -5.44 8.43
N ALA A 18 -15.36 -6.31 8.03
CA ALA A 18 -15.99 -6.27 6.71
C ALA A 18 -16.59 -4.89 6.36
N GLN A 19 -17.05 -4.16 7.38
CA GLN A 19 -17.66 -2.83 7.29
C GLN A 19 -16.64 -1.70 7.06
N ARG A 20 -15.36 -1.86 7.41
CA ARG A 20 -14.32 -0.81 7.31
C ARG A 20 -13.20 -1.13 6.31
N ARG A 21 -13.31 -2.25 5.60
CA ARG A 21 -12.29 -2.73 4.66
C ARG A 21 -12.01 -1.73 3.54
N GLY A 22 -13.04 -1.03 3.04
CA GLY A 22 -12.89 0.04 2.03
C GLY A 22 -12.07 1.21 2.55
N ALA A 23 -12.41 1.73 3.72
CA ALA A 23 -11.69 2.83 4.36
C ALA A 23 -10.22 2.47 4.65
N LEU A 24 -9.95 1.25 5.12
CA LEU A 24 -8.57 0.80 5.41
C LEU A 24 -7.72 0.68 4.14
N VAL A 25 -8.26 0.10 3.07
CA VAL A 25 -7.57 0.06 1.76
C VAL A 25 -7.33 1.49 1.24
N GLY A 26 -8.30 2.39 1.43
CA GLY A 26 -8.16 3.78 1.07
C GLY A 26 -7.07 4.50 1.85
N VAL A 27 -6.97 4.30 3.17
CA VAL A 27 -5.89 4.83 4.02
C VAL A 27 -4.52 4.31 3.57
N PHE A 28 -4.44 3.04 3.15
CA PHE A 28 -3.20 2.49 2.60
C PHE A 28 -2.78 3.21 1.31
N GLN A 29 -3.71 3.45 0.38
CA GLN A 29 -3.45 4.21 -0.84
C GLN A 29 -3.05 5.66 -0.53
N LEU A 30 -3.73 6.30 0.42
CA LEU A 30 -3.38 7.65 0.86
C LEU A 30 -1.95 7.72 1.43
N ASN A 31 -1.54 6.73 2.22
CA ASN A 31 -0.17 6.67 2.74
C ASN A 31 0.87 6.53 1.62
N ILE A 32 0.58 5.77 0.56
CA ILE A 32 1.47 5.66 -0.60
C ILE A 32 1.63 7.03 -1.28
N VAL A 33 0.51 7.69 -1.61
CA VAL A 33 0.52 8.97 -2.33
C VAL A 33 1.15 10.07 -1.46
N PHE A 34 0.86 10.07 -0.16
CA PHE A 34 1.51 10.96 0.81
C PHE A 34 3.02 10.74 0.87
N GLY A 35 3.48 9.48 0.91
CA GLY A 35 4.91 9.16 0.87
C GLY A 35 5.61 9.67 -0.39
N ILE A 36 4.97 9.54 -1.56
CA ILE A 36 5.46 10.09 -2.82
C ILE A 36 5.57 11.62 -2.75
N LEU A 37 4.56 12.30 -2.20
CA LEU A 37 4.58 13.75 -2.03
C LEU A 37 5.71 14.21 -1.11
N VAL A 38 5.93 13.54 0.03
CA VAL A 38 7.04 13.82 0.94
C VAL A 38 8.39 13.59 0.26
N ALA A 39 8.52 12.55 -0.57
CA ALA A 39 9.73 12.30 -1.35
C ALA A 39 9.99 13.42 -2.38
N TYR A 40 8.96 13.90 -3.08
CA TYR A 40 9.11 15.05 -4.00
C TYR A 40 9.45 16.34 -3.25
N LEU A 41 8.79 16.60 -2.13
CA LEU A 41 9.04 17.80 -1.34
C LEU A 41 10.45 17.82 -0.76
N SER A 42 10.91 16.72 -0.18
CA SER A 42 12.29 16.60 0.31
C SER A 42 13.32 16.73 -0.81
N ASN A 43 13.08 16.13 -1.98
CA ASN A 43 13.94 16.31 -3.15
C ASN A 43 14.02 17.77 -3.61
N TYR A 44 12.89 18.49 -3.57
CA TYR A 44 12.83 19.92 -3.92
C TYR A 44 13.61 20.77 -2.91
N LEU A 45 13.41 20.56 -1.60
CA LEU A 45 14.12 21.29 -0.54
C LEU A 45 15.64 21.06 -0.59
N ILE A 46 16.06 19.81 -0.81
CA ILE A 46 17.49 19.46 -0.97
C ILE A 46 18.06 20.14 -2.22
N GLY A 47 17.32 20.13 -3.34
CA GLY A 47 17.74 20.79 -4.57
C GLY A 47 17.82 22.32 -4.45
N MET A 48 16.99 22.93 -3.59
CA MET A 48 17.05 24.37 -3.30
C MET A 48 18.20 24.73 -2.35
N ALA A 49 18.62 23.81 -1.47
CA ALA A 49 19.75 23.99 -0.57
C ALA A 49 21.11 24.03 -1.29
N GLY A 50 21.18 23.55 -2.54
CA GLY A 50 22.36 23.69 -3.39
C GLY A 50 23.59 22.95 -2.85
N LEU A 51 23.42 21.73 -2.31
CA LEU A 51 24.50 20.96 -1.66
C LEU A 51 25.46 20.28 -2.67
N GLY A 52 25.37 20.65 -3.95
CA GLY A 52 26.28 20.22 -5.01
C GLY A 52 26.25 18.70 -5.25
N GLU A 53 27.41 18.07 -5.39
CA GLU A 53 27.51 16.62 -5.62
C GLU A 53 27.01 15.75 -4.45
N GLN A 54 26.71 16.33 -3.29
CA GLN A 54 26.26 15.58 -2.11
C GLN A 54 24.73 15.45 -1.99
N ASP A 55 23.96 16.11 -2.87
CA ASP A 55 22.49 16.09 -2.87
C ASP A 55 21.92 14.67 -2.78
N TRP A 56 22.50 13.72 -3.52
CA TRP A 56 21.99 12.34 -3.58
C TRP A 56 22.09 11.63 -2.22
N ARG A 57 23.12 11.92 -1.40
CA ARG A 57 23.31 11.30 -0.07
C ARG A 57 22.18 11.70 0.87
N TRP A 58 21.79 12.97 0.84
CA TRP A 58 20.69 13.49 1.65
C TRP A 58 19.34 12.92 1.21
N LYS A 59 19.13 12.75 -0.11
CA LYS A 59 17.93 12.09 -0.63
C LYS A 59 17.79 10.65 -0.12
N PHE A 60 18.89 9.89 -0.06
CA PHE A 60 18.89 8.56 0.55
C PHE A 60 18.69 8.59 2.06
N LEU A 61 19.27 9.55 2.77
CA LEU A 61 19.12 9.66 4.23
C LEU A 61 17.66 9.96 4.62
N VAL A 62 16.99 10.83 3.87
CA VAL A 62 15.57 11.12 4.08
C VAL A 62 14.71 9.87 3.86
N ALA A 63 15.04 9.02 2.88
CA ALA A 63 14.35 7.74 2.67
C ALA A 63 14.68 6.69 3.75
N ALA A 64 15.87 6.76 4.35
CA ALA A 64 16.28 5.86 5.42
C ALA A 64 15.52 6.11 6.74
N ALA A 65 15.15 7.36 7.03
CA ALA A 65 14.40 7.72 8.24
C ALA A 65 13.05 6.98 8.40
N PRO A 66 12.11 7.00 7.43
CA PRO A 66 10.86 6.25 7.54
C PRO A 66 11.09 4.72 7.50
N ALA A 67 12.13 4.23 6.82
CA ALA A 67 12.49 2.82 6.85
C ALA A 67 12.96 2.36 8.24
N ALA A 68 13.76 3.17 8.91
CA ALA A 68 14.21 2.92 10.29
C ALA A 68 13.03 2.99 11.28
N LEU A 69 12.13 3.96 11.11
CA LEU A 69 10.90 4.07 11.90
C LEU A 69 10.04 2.81 11.77
N LEU A 70 9.82 2.34 10.54
CA LEU A 70 9.09 1.10 10.27
C LEU A 70 9.79 -0.12 10.89
N GLY A 71 11.12 -0.19 10.76
CA GLY A 71 11.93 -1.24 11.38
C GLY A 71 11.81 -1.27 12.89
N ALA A 72 11.81 -0.11 13.54
CA ALA A 72 11.59 0.02 14.98
C ALA A 72 10.16 -0.38 15.37
N GLN A 73 9.15 0.05 14.60
CA GLN A 73 7.75 -0.29 14.86
C GLN A 73 7.46 -1.78 14.71
N LEU A 74 8.20 -2.50 13.86
CA LEU A 74 8.03 -3.93 13.67
C LEU A 74 8.21 -4.73 14.99
N PHE A 75 9.02 -4.24 15.93
CA PHE A 75 9.19 -4.85 17.25
C PHE A 75 7.98 -4.63 18.18
N THR A 76 7.10 -3.70 17.87
CA THR A 76 5.92 -3.35 18.68
C THR A 76 4.61 -3.90 18.12
N ILE A 77 4.58 -4.24 16.83
CA ILE A 77 3.37 -4.70 16.14
C ILE A 77 3.05 -6.15 16.53
N PRO A 78 1.83 -6.45 16.99
CA PRO A 78 1.43 -7.82 17.28
C PRO A 78 1.34 -8.67 16.00
N ASN A 79 1.71 -9.94 16.12
CA ASN A 79 1.59 -10.92 15.03
C ASN A 79 0.14 -11.06 14.55
N SER A 80 -0.04 -11.46 13.29
CA SER A 80 -1.38 -11.70 12.72
C SER A 80 -2.16 -12.72 13.57
N PRO A 81 -3.39 -12.40 14.01
CA PRO A 81 -4.21 -13.32 14.80
C PRO A 81 -4.55 -14.59 14.03
N ARG A 82 -4.72 -14.50 12.71
CA ARG A 82 -4.93 -15.66 11.82
C ARG A 82 -3.70 -16.58 11.79
N TRP A 83 -2.50 -16.01 11.67
CA TRP A 83 -1.25 -16.79 11.67
C TRP A 83 -1.03 -17.47 13.04
N LEU A 84 -1.28 -16.75 14.13
CA LEU A 84 -1.22 -17.30 15.49
C LEU A 84 -2.20 -18.46 15.67
N ALA A 85 -3.44 -18.34 15.18
CA ALA A 85 -4.45 -19.41 15.23
C ALA A 85 -4.04 -20.65 14.41
N ILE A 86 -3.49 -20.46 13.21
CA ILE A 86 -2.99 -21.58 12.37
C ILE A 86 -1.82 -22.32 13.05
N ARG A 87 -0.99 -21.62 13.81
CA ARG A 87 0.12 -22.20 14.59
C ARG A 87 -0.32 -22.78 15.93
N GLY A 88 -1.62 -22.80 16.23
CA GLY A 88 -2.18 -23.34 17.48
C GLY A 88 -2.06 -22.39 18.68
N ARG A 89 -1.59 -21.16 18.50
CA ARG A 89 -1.39 -20.14 19.56
C ARG A 89 -2.69 -19.36 19.79
N ASN A 90 -3.76 -20.07 20.14
CA ASN A 90 -5.12 -19.51 20.22
C ASN A 90 -5.28 -18.43 21.32
N ALA A 91 -4.59 -18.58 22.45
CA ALA A 91 -4.64 -17.60 23.55
C ALA A 91 -4.05 -16.24 23.12
N GLU A 92 -2.92 -16.25 22.40
CA GLU A 92 -2.30 -15.04 21.89
C GLU A 92 -3.11 -14.41 20.77
N ALA A 93 -3.67 -15.24 19.87
CA ALA A 93 -4.59 -14.77 18.84
C ALA A 93 -5.82 -14.08 19.47
N ALA A 94 -6.40 -14.63 20.53
CA ALA A 94 -7.52 -14.02 21.25
C ALA A 94 -7.13 -12.66 21.86
N ALA A 95 -5.96 -12.57 22.48
CA ALA A 95 -5.45 -11.31 23.04
C ALA A 95 -5.26 -10.23 21.97
N VAL A 96 -4.75 -10.60 20.79
CA VAL A 96 -4.62 -9.68 19.65
C VAL A 96 -6.00 -9.26 19.14
N LEU A 97 -6.94 -10.19 18.98
CA LEU A 97 -8.33 -9.93 18.55
C LEU A 97 -9.06 -8.97 19.50
N GLN A 98 -8.84 -9.09 20.81
CA GLN A 98 -9.37 -8.16 21.81
C GLN A 98 -8.74 -6.76 21.69
N ARG A 99 -7.41 -6.68 21.48
CA ARG A 99 -6.72 -5.38 21.31
C ARG A 99 -7.16 -4.62 20.06
N ILE A 100 -7.51 -5.32 18.98
CA ILE A 100 -8.04 -4.69 17.75
C ILE A 100 -9.55 -4.38 17.83
N GLY A 101 -10.23 -4.77 18.92
CA GLY A 101 -11.65 -4.49 19.14
C GLY A 101 -12.59 -5.40 18.34
N SER A 102 -12.18 -6.61 17.99
CA SER A 102 -13.09 -7.60 17.39
C SER A 102 -14.06 -8.08 18.46
N GLY A 103 -15.35 -7.79 18.28
CA GLY A 103 -16.38 -7.97 19.31
C GLY A 103 -16.48 -9.40 19.87
N ASP A 104 -16.35 -10.42 19.01
CA ASP A 104 -16.36 -11.83 19.43
C ASP A 104 -15.09 -12.56 18.94
N ALA A 105 -14.02 -12.42 19.72
CA ALA A 105 -12.74 -13.07 19.46
C ALA A 105 -12.85 -14.60 19.36
N ALA A 106 -13.78 -15.22 20.09
CA ALA A 106 -13.96 -16.68 20.09
C ALA A 106 -14.58 -17.16 18.78
N ALA A 107 -15.60 -16.45 18.28
CA ALA A 107 -16.20 -16.74 16.98
C ALA A 107 -15.21 -16.55 15.82
N GLU A 108 -14.35 -15.52 15.88
CA GLU A 108 -13.33 -15.28 14.86
C GLU A 108 -12.24 -16.35 14.85
N LEU A 109 -11.78 -16.77 16.04
CA LEU A 109 -10.87 -17.90 16.20
C LEU A 109 -11.44 -19.20 15.64
N ALA A 110 -12.72 -19.49 15.90
CA ALA A 110 -13.40 -20.64 15.32
C ALA A 110 -13.42 -20.58 13.79
N ARG A 111 -13.69 -19.40 13.20
CA ARG A 111 -13.64 -19.18 11.74
C ARG A 111 -12.25 -19.45 11.16
N TYR A 112 -11.19 -19.00 11.84
CA TYR A 112 -9.81 -19.29 11.41
C TYR A 112 -9.51 -20.79 11.48
N GLY A 113 -9.97 -21.49 12.52
CA GLY A 113 -9.83 -22.95 12.63
C GLY A 113 -10.54 -23.71 11.52
N HIS A 114 -11.78 -23.32 11.19
CA HIS A 114 -12.55 -23.92 10.10
C HIS A 114 -11.93 -23.67 8.71
N THR A 115 -11.48 -22.44 8.45
CA THR A 115 -10.81 -22.11 7.17
C THR A 115 -9.45 -22.78 7.02
N ALA A 116 -8.68 -22.91 8.10
CA ALA A 116 -7.40 -23.64 8.09
C ALA A 116 -7.60 -25.14 7.79
N ARG A 117 -8.61 -25.76 8.40
CA ARG A 117 -8.96 -27.17 8.12
C ARG A 117 -9.51 -27.36 6.70
N ALA A 118 -10.33 -26.43 6.20
CA ALA A 118 -10.81 -26.47 4.83
C ALA A 118 -9.67 -26.31 3.79
N ALA A 119 -8.66 -25.48 4.09
CA ALA A 119 -7.49 -25.30 3.24
C ALA A 119 -6.55 -26.51 3.21
N GLN A 120 -6.53 -27.34 4.27
CA GLN A 120 -5.78 -28.60 4.30
C GLN A 120 -6.45 -29.72 3.47
N GLY A 121 -7.75 -29.59 3.17
CA GLY A 121 -8.54 -30.63 2.49
C GLY A 121 -8.39 -30.69 0.97
N ALA A 122 -7.95 -29.61 0.32
CA ALA A 122 -7.64 -29.63 -1.11
C ALA A 122 -6.78 -28.41 -1.49
N PRO A 123 -5.67 -28.57 -2.22
CA PRO A 123 -5.04 -27.42 -2.88
C PRO A 123 -6.10 -26.84 -3.82
N ALA A 124 -6.41 -25.55 -3.68
CA ALA A 124 -7.26 -24.85 -4.62
C ALA A 124 -6.57 -24.89 -5.99
N ARG A 125 -6.89 -25.91 -6.80
CA ARG A 125 -6.33 -26.06 -8.14
C ARG A 125 -6.94 -24.94 -8.98
N LEU A 126 -6.12 -23.94 -9.25
CA LEU A 126 -6.45 -22.84 -10.16
C LEU A 126 -6.68 -23.43 -11.56
N SER A 127 -7.93 -23.79 -11.84
CA SER A 127 -8.33 -24.26 -13.16
C SER A 127 -8.57 -23.05 -14.04
N TRP A 128 -7.67 -22.84 -15.00
CA TRP A 128 -7.78 -21.81 -16.03
C TRP A 128 -9.14 -21.87 -16.74
N ARG A 129 -9.66 -23.07 -17.00
CA ARG A 129 -10.96 -23.25 -17.67
C ARG A 129 -12.17 -22.78 -16.86
N ARG A 130 -12.10 -22.82 -15.52
CA ARG A 130 -13.21 -22.41 -14.63
C ARG A 130 -13.12 -20.94 -14.23
N HIS A 131 -11.92 -20.36 -14.21
CA HIS A 131 -11.68 -19.00 -13.71
C HIS A 131 -11.12 -18.04 -14.77
N ALA A 132 -11.08 -18.43 -16.05
CA ALA A 132 -10.54 -17.62 -17.14
C ALA A 132 -11.16 -16.21 -17.20
N ARG A 133 -12.49 -16.06 -17.05
CA ARG A 133 -13.16 -14.75 -17.10
C ARG A 133 -12.69 -13.80 -15.97
N PRO A 134 -12.76 -14.17 -14.68
CA PRO A 134 -12.21 -13.35 -13.60
C PRO A 134 -10.72 -13.07 -13.75
N MET A 135 -9.94 -14.06 -14.21
CA MET A 135 -8.49 -13.90 -14.39
C MET A 135 -8.16 -12.94 -15.53
N LEU A 136 -8.86 -13.03 -16.66
CA LEU A 136 -8.72 -12.10 -17.77
C LEU A 136 -9.11 -10.68 -17.38
N LEU A 137 -10.20 -10.50 -16.62
CA LEU A 137 -10.58 -9.18 -16.11
C LEU A 137 -9.53 -8.63 -15.16
N ALA A 138 -9.02 -9.43 -14.23
CA ALA A 138 -7.97 -9.01 -13.31
C ALA A 138 -6.67 -8.65 -14.06
N MET A 139 -6.28 -9.46 -15.04
CA MET A 139 -5.11 -9.19 -15.89
C MET A 139 -5.31 -7.96 -16.75
N ALA A 140 -6.50 -7.78 -17.35
CA ALA A 140 -6.82 -6.60 -18.16
C ALA A 140 -6.79 -5.33 -17.31
N VAL A 141 -7.42 -5.34 -16.14
CA VAL A 141 -7.39 -4.21 -15.19
C VAL A 141 -5.96 -3.88 -14.77
N ALA A 142 -5.16 -4.90 -14.42
CA ALA A 142 -3.76 -4.69 -14.08
C ALA A 142 -2.92 -4.16 -15.26
N ALA A 143 -3.18 -4.68 -16.47
CA ALA A 143 -2.52 -4.23 -17.69
C ALA A 143 -2.89 -2.78 -17.99
N PHE A 144 -4.17 -2.40 -18.01
CA PHE A 144 -4.60 -1.02 -18.23
C PHE A 144 -4.03 -0.05 -17.20
N ASN A 145 -3.94 -0.47 -15.93
CA ASN A 145 -3.32 0.34 -14.90
C ASN A 145 -1.84 0.65 -15.21
N GLN A 146 -1.07 -0.35 -15.65
CA GLN A 146 0.34 -0.14 -16.02
C GLN A 146 0.52 0.55 -17.38
N LEU A 147 -0.32 0.21 -18.36
CA LEU A 147 -0.27 0.74 -19.73
C LEU A 147 -0.72 2.20 -19.81
N SER A 148 -1.43 2.69 -18.78
CA SER A 148 -1.68 4.13 -18.59
C SER A 148 -0.39 4.97 -18.57
N GLY A 149 0.76 4.32 -18.34
CA GLY A 149 2.06 5.00 -18.32
C GLY A 149 2.31 5.78 -17.04
N ILE A 150 1.47 5.63 -16.01
CA ILE A 150 1.59 6.38 -14.75
C ILE A 150 3.00 6.26 -14.13
N ASN A 151 3.61 5.07 -14.18
CA ASN A 151 4.97 4.87 -13.66
C ASN A 151 6.03 5.55 -14.53
N ALA A 152 5.85 5.57 -15.86
CA ALA A 152 6.76 6.28 -16.74
C ALA A 152 6.72 7.79 -16.47
N ILE A 153 5.52 8.34 -16.29
CA ILE A 153 5.34 9.73 -15.89
C ILE A 153 6.01 9.99 -14.53
N LEU A 154 5.75 9.17 -13.50
CA LEU A 154 6.28 9.37 -12.15
C LEU A 154 7.82 9.25 -12.06
N TYR A 155 8.43 8.35 -12.85
CA TYR A 155 9.89 8.15 -12.85
C TYR A 155 10.62 9.20 -13.66
N TYR A 156 10.12 9.51 -14.85
CA TYR A 156 10.79 10.42 -15.79
C TYR A 156 10.28 11.84 -15.70
N LEU A 157 9.42 12.16 -14.73
CA LEU A 157 8.79 13.47 -14.58
C LEU A 157 9.79 14.62 -14.65
N ASN A 158 10.86 14.54 -13.84
CA ASN A 158 11.90 15.57 -13.80
C ASN A 158 12.65 15.68 -15.12
N GLU A 159 12.93 14.56 -15.78
CA GLU A 159 13.62 14.54 -17.08
C GLU A 159 12.74 15.12 -18.19
N ILE A 160 11.44 14.81 -18.21
CA ILE A 160 10.47 15.36 -19.15
C ILE A 160 10.39 16.88 -19.00
N PHE A 161 10.29 17.39 -17.77
CA PHE A 161 10.26 18.83 -17.55
C PHE A 161 11.60 19.51 -17.87
N MET A 162 12.73 18.87 -17.57
CA MET A 162 14.03 19.38 -18.01
C MET A 162 14.16 19.41 -19.54
N ALA A 163 13.70 18.37 -20.23
CA ALA A 163 13.70 18.31 -21.70
C ALA A 163 12.76 19.35 -22.33
N ALA A 164 11.69 19.73 -21.62
CA ALA A 164 10.79 20.82 -22.00
C ALA A 164 11.36 22.23 -21.74
N GLY A 165 12.58 22.34 -21.19
CA GLY A 165 13.29 23.61 -20.97
C GLY A 165 13.17 24.18 -19.55
N PHE A 166 12.58 23.45 -18.60
CA PHE A 166 12.53 23.88 -17.19
C PHE A 166 13.85 23.58 -16.46
N GLY A 167 14.33 24.52 -15.64
CA GLY A 167 15.52 24.30 -14.81
C GLY A 167 15.29 23.23 -13.72
N ARG A 168 16.37 22.63 -13.19
CA ARG A 168 16.32 21.54 -12.19
C ARG A 168 15.41 21.83 -10.97
N VAL A 169 15.48 23.04 -10.42
CA VAL A 169 14.65 23.45 -9.28
C VAL A 169 13.19 23.65 -9.69
N SER A 170 12.94 24.17 -10.89
CA SER A 170 11.59 24.31 -11.45
C SER A 170 10.95 22.94 -11.72
N ALA A 171 11.70 21.97 -12.24
CA ALA A 171 11.23 20.61 -12.50
C ALA A 171 10.86 19.89 -11.18
N ALA A 172 11.71 20.01 -10.15
CA ALA A 172 11.41 19.45 -8.83
C ALA A 172 10.17 20.11 -8.17
N GLY A 173 9.98 21.43 -8.35
CA GLY A 173 8.78 22.12 -7.89
C GLY A 173 7.50 21.64 -8.59
N GLN A 174 7.57 21.41 -9.91
CA GLN A 174 6.46 20.82 -10.67
C GLN A 174 6.13 19.40 -10.22
N ALA A 175 7.13 18.60 -9.85
CA ALA A 175 6.92 17.28 -9.27
C ALA A 175 6.10 17.33 -7.97
N VAL A 176 6.36 18.31 -7.10
CA VAL A 176 5.57 18.52 -5.87
C VAL A 176 4.12 18.87 -6.20
N ILE A 177 3.88 19.75 -7.18
CA ILE A 177 2.52 20.13 -7.61
C ILE A 177 1.76 18.91 -8.13
N ILE A 178 2.41 18.05 -8.91
CA ILE A 178 1.80 16.81 -9.43
C ILE A 178 1.51 15.83 -8.29
N GLY A 179 2.44 15.65 -7.35
CA GLY A 179 2.21 14.83 -6.16
C GLY A 179 1.02 15.34 -5.32
N ALA A 180 0.91 16.66 -5.14
CA ALA A 180 -0.19 17.28 -4.41
C ALA A 180 -1.53 17.10 -5.15
N THR A 181 -1.53 17.27 -6.47
CA THR A 181 -2.70 17.01 -7.32
C THR A 181 -3.15 15.56 -7.19
N ASN A 182 -2.21 14.60 -7.26
CA ASN A 182 -2.50 13.18 -7.08
C ASN A 182 -3.12 12.88 -5.70
N LEU A 183 -2.61 13.53 -4.63
CA LEU A 183 -3.18 13.39 -3.28
C LEU A 183 -4.63 13.90 -3.22
N VAL A 184 -4.90 15.07 -3.80
CA VAL A 184 -6.26 15.65 -3.86
C VAL A 184 -7.21 14.74 -4.62
N PHE A 185 -6.82 14.25 -5.81
CA PHE A 185 -7.63 13.32 -6.58
C PHE A 185 -7.82 11.97 -5.88
N THR A 186 -6.81 11.49 -5.13
CA THR A 186 -6.95 10.26 -4.32
C THR A 186 -7.96 10.44 -3.20
N LEU A 187 -7.95 11.59 -2.51
CA LEU A 187 -8.95 11.92 -1.48
C LEU A 187 -10.36 12.04 -2.07
N LEU A 188 -10.48 12.70 -3.22
CA LEU A 188 -11.75 12.79 -3.96
C LEU A 188 -12.25 11.41 -4.38
N ALA A 189 -11.37 10.56 -4.93
CA ALA A 189 -11.72 9.20 -5.32
C ALA A 189 -12.22 8.37 -4.12
N LEU A 190 -11.56 8.48 -2.95
CA LEU A 190 -12.03 7.85 -1.72
C LEU A 190 -13.41 8.38 -1.29
N ALA A 191 -13.66 9.68 -1.39
CA ALA A 191 -14.94 10.26 -0.99
C ALA A 191 -16.08 9.87 -1.95
N VAL A 192 -15.77 9.72 -3.24
CA VAL A 192 -16.75 9.40 -4.29
C VAL A 192 -17.04 7.89 -4.35
N ILE A 193 -16.04 7.03 -4.14
CA ILE A 193 -16.21 5.58 -4.29
C ILE A 193 -17.22 4.99 -3.30
N ASP A 194 -17.32 5.57 -2.09
CA ASP A 194 -18.29 5.18 -1.08
C ASP A 194 -19.72 5.62 -1.46
N ARG A 195 -19.87 6.62 -2.33
CA ARG A 195 -21.17 7.19 -2.75
C ARG A 195 -21.69 6.62 -4.07
N VAL A 196 -20.79 6.38 -5.04
CA VAL A 196 -21.14 5.97 -6.42
C VAL A 196 -21.03 4.45 -6.60
N GLY A 197 -20.31 3.76 -5.71
CA GLY A 197 -20.02 2.33 -5.87
C GLY A 197 -18.83 2.09 -6.81
N ARG A 198 -18.44 0.82 -6.95
CA ARG A 198 -17.18 0.40 -7.60
C ARG A 198 -17.33 -0.03 -9.07
N ARG A 199 -18.49 0.24 -9.69
CA ARG A 199 -18.82 -0.20 -11.06
C ARG A 199 -18.72 0.96 -12.03
#